data_AF-A0A1Y1ZLI8-F1
#
_entry.id   AF-A0A1Y1ZLI8-F1
#
_cell.length_a   1.000
_cell.length_b   1.000
_cell.length_c   1.000
_cell.angle_alpha   90.00
_cell.angle_beta   90.00
_cell.angle_gamma   90.00
#
_symmetry.space_group_name_H-M   'P 1'
#
loop_
_entity.id
_entity.type
_entity.pdbx_description
1 polymer ?
#
loop_
_entity_poly.entity_id
_entity_poly.type
_entity_poly.pdbx_seq_one_letter_code
_entity_poly.pdbx_strand_id
1 'polypeptide(L)'
;MGQSSFRSRPFQRGFILSALRRAFDRISTCLFLAYLITVDDNPTFVLPNSIFGISYSLVDPIIRAENRAALNDTFLSTKYLGYATICTIGFNWTNLLLFDLANQRQSGDEDLHNKPWRPIPSGRMSPTQMKHCLSLAVPLVLGFNHLAFGVGTESCLLGLLTWMYNDLGGGDDNWIIRNFIIACAFGVYNVGSVKVATFGLGVEPSATIPASNSLVLSGVPTVSLDPDAYMWATMISLVIFTTMHVQDLKDVKGDVTRGRKSAPVVLGRWATGWSIAIPVVLWSGLCPLFWHSSLRVAISPVVLGLAVAWRGTRQWTIYDLIHPLSGAIFTRDEEDHKQWRPVWSQGLSSKAVGQYLPRIQRLTEVLGDCILDLGEEGRKPLNVVEIMSWFAYDSMGEVIFGDDFGLLKRRCYLPETERQNRALAMMGPILNTIWVPRLAFTFPRLFSGALD
;
A
#
# COMPACT_ATOMS: atom_id res chain seq x y z
N MET A 1 17.62 59.30 46.49
CA MET A 1 18.50 58.85 45.38
C MET A 1 18.25 57.36 45.15
N GLY A 2 17.43 57.02 44.15
CA GLY A 2 17.12 55.63 43.81
C GLY A 2 18.12 55.09 42.80
N GLN A 3 18.75 53.96 43.11
CA GLN A 3 19.49 53.16 42.13
C GLN A 3 18.56 52.09 41.54
N SER A 4 18.31 52.19 40.24
CA SER A 4 17.58 51.22 39.42
C SER A 4 18.46 50.00 39.12
N SER A 5 18.17 48.89 39.80
CA SER A 5 18.72 47.58 39.48
C SER A 5 17.96 46.96 38.30
N PHE A 6 18.58 46.96 37.12
CA PHE A 6 18.10 46.25 35.93
C PHE A 6 18.25 44.74 36.15
N ARG A 7 17.19 44.06 36.64
CA ARG A 7 17.12 42.60 36.63
C ARG A 7 16.96 42.10 35.20
N SER A 8 18.01 41.48 34.66
CA SER A 8 17.94 40.67 33.44
C SER A 8 16.97 39.50 33.66
N ARG A 9 15.87 39.48 32.91
CA ARG A 9 14.83 38.45 33.00
C ARG A 9 15.35 37.11 32.46
N PRO A 10 15.27 35.99 33.19
CA PRO A 10 15.60 34.65 32.68
C PRO A 10 14.45 34.06 31.84
N PHE A 11 13.82 34.85 30.97
CA PHE A 11 12.53 34.52 30.35
C PHE A 11 12.61 34.00 28.90
N GLN A 12 13.79 33.98 28.27
CA GLN A 12 13.89 33.67 26.82
C GLN A 12 14.25 32.21 26.49
N ARG A 13 15.02 31.49 27.32
CA ARG A 13 15.45 30.11 26.99
C ARG A 13 14.31 29.08 27.01
N GLY A 14 13.39 29.16 27.98
CA GLY A 14 12.22 28.26 28.04
C GLY A 14 11.18 28.52 26.93
N PHE A 15 11.07 29.78 26.48
CA PHE A 15 10.16 30.14 25.39
C PHE A 15 10.65 29.61 24.03
N ILE A 16 11.95 29.70 23.74
CA ILE A 16 12.52 29.18 22.49
C ILE A 16 12.42 27.65 22.44
N LEU A 17 12.77 26.95 23.53
CA LEU A 17 12.65 25.49 23.59
C LEU A 17 11.21 25.01 23.44
N SER A 18 10.24 25.70 24.05
CA SER A 18 8.82 25.37 23.87
C SER A 18 8.30 25.70 22.47
N ALA A 19 8.79 26.77 21.83
CA ALA A 19 8.46 27.08 20.44
C ALA A 19 9.03 26.02 19.47
N LEU A 20 10.28 25.62 19.64
CA LEU A 20 10.93 24.56 18.85
C LEU A 20 10.23 23.22 19.01
N ARG A 21 9.86 22.85 20.25
CA ARG A 21 9.10 21.63 20.52
C ARG A 21 7.73 21.64 19.82
N ARG A 22 6.98 22.75 19.93
CA ARG A 22 5.70 22.90 19.21
C ARG A 22 5.86 22.84 17.69
N ALA A 23 6.93 23.39 17.14
CA ALA A 23 7.21 23.31 15.72
C ALA A 23 7.52 21.87 15.29
N PHE A 24 8.36 21.17 16.05
CA PHE A 24 8.66 19.76 15.83
C PHE A 24 7.40 18.88 15.90
N ASP A 25 6.57 19.05 16.92
CA ASP A 25 5.33 18.28 17.09
C ASP A 25 4.37 18.51 15.91
N ARG A 26 4.27 19.75 15.40
CA ARG A 26 3.48 20.08 14.21
C ARG A 26 4.02 19.43 12.94
N ILE A 27 5.33 19.51 12.71
CA ILE A 27 5.98 18.90 11.54
C ILE A 27 5.78 17.37 11.58
N SER A 28 6.02 16.76 12.74
CA SER A 28 5.81 15.32 12.95
C SER A 28 4.37 14.91 12.63
N THR A 29 3.39 15.68 13.12
CA THR A 29 1.97 15.44 12.83
C THR A 29 1.67 15.56 11.33
N CYS A 30 2.21 16.58 10.65
CA CYS A 30 2.02 16.75 9.21
C CYS A 30 2.61 15.59 8.40
N LEU A 31 3.82 15.14 8.74
CA LEU A 31 4.47 14.00 8.09
C LEU A 31 3.69 12.70 8.32
N PHE A 32 3.21 12.49 9.55
CA PHE A 32 2.38 11.34 9.88
C PHE A 32 1.04 11.36 9.11
N LEU A 33 0.40 12.52 8.97
CA LEU A 33 -0.81 12.67 8.17
C LEU A 33 -0.54 12.40 6.69
N ALA A 34 0.53 12.95 6.12
CA ALA A 34 0.93 12.69 4.74
C ALA A 34 1.21 11.20 4.49
N TYR A 35 1.81 10.51 5.46
CA TYR A 35 1.98 9.06 5.42
C TYR A 35 0.63 8.33 5.43
N LEU A 36 -0.27 8.65 6.37
CA LEU A 36 -1.61 8.04 6.43
C LEU A 36 -2.44 8.34 5.17
N ILE A 37 -2.24 9.48 4.52
CA ILE A 37 -2.96 9.79 3.28
C ILE A 37 -2.49 8.86 2.15
N THR A 38 -1.18 8.57 2.06
CA THR A 38 -0.59 7.93 0.86
C THR A 38 -0.22 6.45 1.02
N VAL A 39 -0.24 5.90 2.24
CA VAL A 39 0.32 4.55 2.53
C VAL A 39 -0.32 3.42 1.71
N ASP A 40 -1.63 3.49 1.45
CA ASP A 40 -2.35 2.45 0.70
C ASP A 40 -1.93 2.38 -0.77
N ASP A 41 -1.71 3.54 -1.37
CA ASP A 41 -1.55 3.67 -2.82
C ASP A 41 -0.07 3.81 -3.23
N ASN A 42 0.84 3.98 -2.27
CA ASN A 42 2.29 4.00 -2.51
C ASN A 42 2.82 2.74 -3.23
N PRO A 43 2.52 1.50 -2.78
CA PRO A 43 3.03 0.29 -3.45
C PRO A 43 2.45 0.08 -4.85
N THR A 44 1.26 0.61 -5.13
CA THR A 44 0.53 0.39 -6.39
C THR A 44 0.79 1.49 -7.43
N PHE A 45 1.15 2.71 -7.00
CA PHE A 45 1.45 3.82 -7.90
C PHE A 45 2.93 4.25 -7.86
N VAL A 46 3.46 4.63 -6.69
CA VAL A 46 4.81 5.23 -6.62
C VAL A 46 5.87 4.23 -7.04
N LEU A 47 5.80 3.01 -6.52
CA LEU A 47 6.82 1.98 -6.78
C LEU A 47 6.90 1.59 -8.28
N PRO A 48 5.80 1.14 -8.93
CA PRO A 48 5.89 0.68 -10.32
C PRO A 48 6.24 1.81 -11.30
N ASN A 49 5.68 3.02 -11.14
CA ASN A 49 6.01 4.15 -12.03
C ASN A 49 7.47 4.60 -11.85
N SER A 50 8.01 4.55 -10.61
CA SER A 50 9.42 4.84 -10.37
C SER A 50 10.33 3.78 -11.00
N ILE A 51 10.00 2.48 -10.84
CA ILE A 51 10.73 1.39 -11.48
C ILE A 51 10.70 1.55 -13.00
N PHE A 52 9.54 1.88 -13.58
CA PHE A 52 9.39 2.13 -15.00
C PHE A 52 10.34 3.23 -15.47
N GLY A 53 10.29 4.41 -14.83
CA GLY A 53 11.10 5.57 -15.21
C GLY A 53 12.60 5.30 -15.13
N ILE A 54 13.05 4.74 -14.01
CA ILE A 54 14.47 4.43 -13.76
C ILE A 54 14.94 3.32 -14.70
N SER A 55 14.16 2.26 -14.89
CA SER A 55 14.57 1.15 -15.76
C SER A 55 14.64 1.61 -17.22
N TYR A 56 13.69 2.42 -17.68
CA TYR A 56 13.70 2.94 -19.04
C TYR A 56 14.89 3.90 -19.28
N SER A 57 15.18 4.81 -18.34
CA SER A 57 16.32 5.71 -18.47
C SER A 57 17.67 4.99 -18.51
N LEU A 58 17.74 3.76 -17.98
CA LEU A 58 18.91 2.88 -18.08
C LEU A 58 18.97 2.09 -19.40
N VAL A 59 17.85 1.98 -20.13
CA VAL A 59 17.74 1.24 -21.40
C VAL A 59 17.94 2.14 -22.62
N ASP A 60 17.73 3.46 -22.48
CA ASP A 60 17.59 4.40 -23.60
C ASP A 60 18.87 4.60 -24.47
N PRO A 61 18.74 4.59 -25.82
CA PRO A 61 19.70 5.14 -26.77
C PRO A 61 19.99 6.66 -26.71
N ILE A 62 19.48 7.45 -25.78
CA ILE A 62 20.07 8.78 -25.42
C ILE A 62 21.55 8.62 -24.95
N ILE A 63 21.95 7.39 -24.58
CA ILE A 63 23.34 6.93 -24.38
C ILE A 63 24.00 6.37 -25.68
N ARG A 64 23.42 6.57 -26.86
CA ARG A 64 24.05 6.21 -28.15
C ARG A 64 24.91 7.36 -28.66
N ALA A 65 26.18 7.01 -28.82
CA ALA A 65 27.27 7.71 -29.50
C ALA A 65 27.86 8.96 -28.82
N GLU A 66 27.17 10.09 -28.69
CA GLU A 66 27.85 11.36 -28.38
C GLU A 66 28.19 11.54 -26.89
N ASN A 67 27.28 11.18 -25.99
CA ASN A 67 27.52 11.26 -24.53
C ASN A 67 28.23 10.03 -23.95
N ARG A 68 28.45 8.98 -24.76
CA ARG A 68 29.08 7.73 -24.29
C ARG A 68 30.54 7.93 -23.87
N ALA A 69 31.23 8.91 -24.46
CA ALA A 69 32.58 9.30 -24.05
C ALA A 69 32.61 10.00 -22.68
N ALA A 70 31.58 10.80 -22.34
CA ALA A 70 31.41 11.41 -21.02
C ALA A 70 30.89 10.40 -19.97
N LEU A 71 30.15 9.37 -20.40
CA LEU A 71 29.63 8.29 -19.55
C LEU A 71 30.65 7.18 -19.25
N ASN A 72 31.76 7.12 -20.01
CA ASN A 72 32.83 6.13 -19.81
C ASN A 72 33.76 6.47 -18.64
N ASP A 73 33.63 7.65 -18.02
CA ASP A 73 34.36 7.97 -16.81
C ASP A 73 33.63 7.32 -15.61
N THR A 74 34.01 6.07 -15.34
CA THR A 74 33.67 5.28 -14.16
C THR A 74 32.19 5.33 -13.75
N PHE A 75 31.34 4.64 -14.53
CA PHE A 75 30.11 3.97 -14.08
C PHE A 75 29.30 4.76 -13.03
N LEU A 76 28.38 5.60 -13.50
CA LEU A 76 27.09 5.80 -12.84
C LEU A 76 27.23 5.95 -11.31
N SER A 77 28.00 6.95 -10.85
CA SER A 77 28.24 7.19 -9.41
C SER A 77 26.95 6.93 -8.66
N THR A 78 26.95 6.02 -7.68
CA THR A 78 25.77 5.64 -6.89
C THR A 78 24.96 6.85 -6.42
N LYS A 79 25.63 8.01 -6.32
CA LYS A 79 25.06 9.33 -6.09
C LYS A 79 24.06 9.78 -7.15
N TYR A 80 24.35 9.68 -8.46
CA TYR A 80 23.44 10.07 -9.54
C TYR A 80 22.26 9.10 -9.67
N LEU A 81 22.49 7.79 -9.55
CA LEU A 81 21.38 6.83 -9.52
C LEU A 81 20.48 7.04 -8.30
N GLY A 82 21.09 7.28 -7.13
CA GLY A 82 20.37 7.61 -5.91
C GLY A 82 19.58 8.90 -6.04
N TYR A 83 20.17 9.94 -6.63
CA TYR A 83 19.49 11.20 -6.89
C TYR A 83 18.32 11.03 -7.87
N ALA A 84 18.54 10.39 -9.02
CA ALA A 84 17.48 10.06 -9.99
C ALA A 84 16.34 9.25 -9.34
N THR A 85 16.68 8.29 -8.48
CA THR A 85 15.69 7.49 -7.74
C THR A 85 14.87 8.37 -6.79
N ILE A 86 15.53 9.21 -5.98
CA ILE A 86 14.87 10.11 -5.04
C ILE A 86 13.97 11.11 -5.77
N CYS A 87 14.45 11.71 -6.86
CA CYS A 87 13.67 12.65 -7.67
C CYS A 87 12.45 11.98 -8.31
N THR A 88 12.63 10.78 -8.88
CA THR A 88 11.53 10.02 -9.53
C THR A 88 10.47 9.62 -8.51
N ILE A 89 10.89 9.14 -7.33
CA ILE A 89 9.98 8.87 -6.21
C ILE A 89 9.27 10.15 -5.77
N GLY A 90 9.99 11.27 -5.67
CA GLY A 90 9.43 12.58 -5.31
C GLY A 90 8.36 13.07 -6.28
N PHE A 91 8.59 12.95 -7.60
CA PHE A 91 7.60 13.26 -8.63
C PHE A 91 6.35 12.39 -8.45
N ASN A 92 6.51 11.07 -8.38
CA ASN A 92 5.40 10.15 -8.28
C ASN A 92 4.60 10.35 -6.98
N TRP A 93 5.29 10.50 -5.85
CA TRP A 93 4.67 10.68 -4.53
C TRP A 93 3.94 12.01 -4.39
N THR A 94 4.52 13.12 -4.87
CA THR A 94 3.85 14.43 -4.75
C THR A 94 2.58 14.53 -5.60
N ASN A 95 2.56 13.91 -6.78
CA ASN A 95 1.34 13.83 -7.59
C ASN A 95 0.33 12.84 -7.01
N LEU A 96 0.78 11.70 -6.44
CA LEU A 96 -0.10 10.77 -5.72
C LEU A 96 -0.77 11.44 -4.52
N LEU A 97 -0.02 12.26 -3.77
CA LEU A 97 -0.57 13.03 -2.65
C LEU A 97 -1.74 13.92 -3.08
N LEU A 98 -1.70 14.55 -4.26
CA LEU A 98 -2.83 15.32 -4.78
C LEU A 98 -4.05 14.43 -5.04
N PHE A 99 -3.84 13.27 -5.65
CA PHE A 99 -4.89 12.31 -5.91
C PHE A 99 -5.55 11.83 -4.62
N ASP A 100 -4.75 11.43 -3.62
CA ASP A 100 -5.26 10.90 -2.36
C ASP A 100 -5.97 11.97 -1.52
N LEU A 101 -5.47 13.21 -1.51
CA LEU A 101 -6.16 14.34 -0.89
C LEU A 101 -7.52 14.60 -1.55
N ALA A 102 -7.60 14.54 -2.88
CA ALA A 102 -8.85 14.74 -3.62
C ALA A 102 -9.86 13.62 -3.39
N ASN A 103 -9.39 12.37 -3.38
CA ASN A 103 -10.20 11.17 -3.16
C ASN A 103 -10.71 11.08 -1.71
N GLN A 104 -9.82 11.23 -0.72
CA GLN A 104 -10.20 11.13 0.70
C GLN A 104 -11.02 12.33 1.20
N ARG A 105 -11.00 13.48 0.51
CA ARG A 105 -11.90 14.61 0.84
C ARG A 105 -13.38 14.18 0.83
N GLN A 106 -13.74 13.19 0.01
CA GLN A 106 -15.09 12.65 -0.10
C GLN A 106 -15.27 11.32 0.68
N SER A 107 -14.39 11.03 1.65
CA SER A 107 -14.51 9.83 2.49
C SER A 107 -15.88 9.75 3.16
N GLY A 108 -16.62 8.69 2.86
CA GLY A 108 -17.91 8.38 3.47
C GLY A 108 -17.82 7.26 4.51
N ASP A 109 -18.99 6.72 4.91
CA ASP A 109 -19.09 5.63 5.90
C ASP A 109 -18.38 4.35 5.47
N GLU A 110 -18.20 4.11 4.17
CA GLU A 110 -17.43 2.99 3.63
C GLU A 110 -15.98 3.01 4.14
N ASP A 111 -15.31 4.16 4.05
CA ASP A 111 -13.92 4.34 4.49
C ASP A 111 -13.80 4.15 6.00
N LEU A 112 -14.85 4.48 6.77
CA LEU A 112 -14.91 4.21 8.21
C LEU A 112 -14.90 2.71 8.53
N HIS A 113 -15.58 1.90 7.72
CA HIS A 113 -15.64 0.45 7.92
C HIS A 113 -14.42 -0.27 7.34
N ASN A 114 -13.97 0.11 6.14
CA ASN A 114 -12.89 -0.58 5.43
C ASN A 114 -11.50 -0.08 5.87
N LYS A 115 -11.36 1.21 6.16
CA LYS A 115 -10.08 1.90 6.38
C LYS A 115 -10.14 2.87 7.56
N PRO A 116 -10.49 2.40 8.78
CA PRO A 116 -10.74 3.25 9.94
C PRO A 116 -9.52 4.07 10.39
N TRP A 117 -8.32 3.69 9.96
CA TRP A 117 -7.07 4.37 10.29
C TRP A 117 -6.81 5.63 9.45
N ARG A 118 -7.54 5.85 8.34
CA ARG A 118 -7.40 7.04 7.47
C ARG A 118 -7.69 8.34 8.23
N PRO A 119 -7.12 9.49 7.81
CA PRO A 119 -7.22 10.75 8.56
C PRO A 119 -8.64 11.21 8.89
N ILE A 120 -9.57 11.14 7.93
CA ILE A 120 -10.97 11.54 8.13
C ILE A 120 -11.73 10.51 8.99
N PRO A 121 -11.77 9.21 8.63
CA PRO A 121 -12.40 8.17 9.44
C PRO A 121 -11.94 8.10 10.90
N SER A 122 -10.64 8.30 11.13
CA SER A 122 -10.07 8.27 12.48
C SER A 122 -10.28 9.55 13.29
N GLY A 123 -10.95 10.55 12.73
CA GLY A 123 -11.19 11.85 13.38
C GLY A 123 -9.94 12.72 13.54
N ARG A 124 -8.83 12.38 12.87
CA ARG A 124 -7.57 13.15 12.92
C ARG A 124 -7.63 14.41 12.06
N MET A 125 -8.50 14.44 11.05
CA MET A 125 -8.66 15.55 10.12
C MET A 125 -10.12 15.69 9.70
N SER A 126 -10.66 16.90 9.68
CA SER A 126 -12.01 17.13 9.16
C SER A 126 -12.02 17.20 7.63
N PRO A 127 -13.17 16.93 6.96
CA PRO A 127 -13.30 17.10 5.52
C PRO A 127 -12.96 18.53 5.04
N THR A 128 -13.32 19.54 5.84
CA THR A 128 -12.97 20.94 5.56
C THR A 128 -11.47 21.19 5.64
N GLN A 129 -10.79 20.63 6.63
CA GLN A 129 -9.33 20.70 6.71
C GLN A 129 -8.68 20.02 5.51
N MET A 130 -9.19 18.85 5.09
CA MET A 130 -8.69 18.12 3.91
C MET A 130 -8.84 18.96 2.64
N LYS A 131 -10.00 19.60 2.46
CA LYS A 131 -10.26 20.53 1.36
C LYS A 131 -9.26 21.70 1.35
N HIS A 132 -9.02 22.33 2.49
CA HIS A 132 -8.04 23.43 2.58
C HIS A 132 -6.61 22.94 2.28
N CYS A 133 -6.25 21.75 2.76
CA CYS A 133 -4.98 21.12 2.45
C CYS A 133 -4.83 20.88 0.95
N LEU A 134 -5.85 20.33 0.28
CA LEU A 134 -5.87 20.16 -1.16
C LEU A 134 -5.73 21.49 -1.91
N SER A 135 -6.47 22.54 -1.52
CA SER A 135 -6.39 23.86 -2.14
C SER A 135 -4.99 24.48 -2.07
N LEU A 136 -4.24 24.20 -1.00
CA LEU A 136 -2.85 24.62 -0.87
C LEU A 136 -1.90 23.67 -1.62
N ALA A 137 -2.14 22.37 -1.57
CA ALA A 137 -1.30 21.36 -2.18
C ALA A 137 -1.26 21.49 -3.71
N VAL A 138 -2.38 21.78 -4.37
CA VAL A 138 -2.45 21.89 -5.84
C VAL A 138 -1.41 22.87 -6.40
N PRO A 139 -1.41 24.18 -6.07
CA PRO A 139 -0.41 25.10 -6.60
C PRO A 139 1.01 24.78 -6.15
N LEU A 140 1.19 24.25 -4.92
CA LEU A 140 2.52 23.89 -4.41
C LEU A 140 3.13 22.70 -5.15
N VAL A 141 2.37 21.65 -5.39
CA VAL A 141 2.83 20.44 -6.10
C VAL A 141 3.07 20.75 -7.58
N LEU A 142 2.18 21.52 -8.22
CA LEU A 142 2.40 21.96 -9.61
C LEU A 142 3.65 22.82 -9.73
N GLY A 143 3.81 23.83 -8.86
CA GLY A 143 4.98 24.68 -8.83
C GLY A 143 6.27 23.91 -8.54
N PHE A 144 6.24 23.00 -7.56
CA PHE A 144 7.37 22.16 -7.22
C PHE A 144 7.78 21.26 -8.40
N ASN A 145 6.85 20.53 -9.01
CA ASN A 145 7.17 19.64 -10.14
C ASN A 145 7.62 20.41 -11.39
N HIS A 146 7.08 21.61 -11.63
CA HIS A 146 7.54 22.46 -12.73
C HIS A 146 8.96 23.00 -12.48
N LEU A 147 9.22 23.57 -11.30
CA LEU A 147 10.48 24.24 -11.00
C LEU A 147 11.62 23.27 -10.66
N ALA A 148 11.33 22.18 -9.94
CA ALA A 148 12.34 21.23 -9.50
C ALA A 148 12.67 20.18 -10.57
N PHE A 149 11.70 19.81 -11.40
CA PHE A 149 11.83 18.66 -12.30
C PHE A 149 11.48 18.93 -13.76
N GLY A 150 10.94 20.12 -14.11
CA GLY A 150 10.56 20.45 -15.48
C GLY A 150 9.34 19.69 -16.03
N VAL A 151 8.57 19.00 -15.17
CA VAL A 151 7.42 18.15 -15.55
C VAL A 151 6.08 18.77 -15.14
N GLY A 152 5.99 20.10 -15.24
CA GLY A 152 4.78 20.85 -14.89
C GLY A 152 3.57 20.48 -15.76
N THR A 153 3.78 20.18 -17.05
CA THR A 153 2.72 19.78 -17.97
C THR A 153 2.11 18.44 -17.56
N GLU A 154 2.94 17.45 -17.23
CA GLU A 154 2.52 16.14 -16.75
C GLU A 154 1.74 16.28 -15.44
N SER A 155 2.24 17.07 -14.48
CA SER A 155 1.53 17.32 -13.23
C SER A 155 0.19 18.04 -13.43
N CYS A 156 0.08 18.96 -14.37
CA CYS A 156 -1.20 19.59 -14.74
C CYS A 156 -2.19 18.56 -15.31
N LEU A 157 -1.74 17.68 -16.20
CA LEU A 157 -2.57 16.62 -16.76
C LEU A 157 -3.02 15.61 -15.70
N LEU A 158 -2.14 15.23 -14.77
CA LEU A 158 -2.50 14.39 -13.62
C LEU A 158 -3.52 15.08 -12.71
N GLY A 159 -3.39 16.39 -12.48
CA GLY A 159 -4.39 17.18 -11.76
C GLY A 159 -5.75 17.19 -12.45
N LEU A 160 -5.77 17.34 -13.78
CA LEU A 160 -6.99 17.27 -14.57
C LEU A 160 -7.65 15.88 -14.49
N LEU A 161 -6.87 14.81 -14.65
CA LEU A 161 -7.36 13.43 -14.54
C LEU A 161 -7.88 13.13 -13.12
N THR A 162 -7.22 13.67 -12.10
CA THR A 162 -7.67 13.57 -10.70
C THR A 162 -9.03 14.24 -10.50
N TRP A 163 -9.23 15.42 -11.09
CA TRP A 163 -10.52 16.11 -11.07
C TRP A 163 -11.60 15.33 -11.83
N MET A 164 -11.28 14.80 -13.02
CA MET A 164 -12.21 13.95 -13.77
C MET A 164 -12.59 12.68 -13.01
N TYR A 165 -11.64 12.09 -12.30
CA TYR A 165 -11.87 10.88 -11.50
C TYR A 165 -12.80 11.15 -10.31
N ASN A 166 -12.53 12.21 -9.54
CA ASN A 166 -13.19 12.47 -8.25
C ASN A 166 -14.40 13.40 -8.35
N ASP A 167 -14.26 14.56 -9.00
CA ASP A 167 -15.29 15.62 -8.99
C ASP A 167 -16.31 15.45 -10.11
N LEU A 168 -15.94 14.83 -11.24
CA LEU A 168 -16.89 14.47 -12.30
C LEU A 168 -17.50 13.06 -12.15
N GLY A 169 -17.17 12.33 -11.08
CA GLY A 169 -17.69 10.97 -10.85
C GLY A 169 -17.14 9.89 -11.79
N GLY A 170 -16.11 10.20 -12.60
CA GLY A 170 -15.50 9.25 -13.54
C GLY A 170 -14.93 7.99 -12.87
N GLY A 171 -14.63 8.06 -11.57
CA GLY A 171 -14.25 6.92 -10.75
C GLY A 171 -15.39 5.95 -10.44
N ASP A 172 -16.64 6.40 -10.34
CA ASP A 172 -17.75 5.64 -9.76
C ASP A 172 -18.84 5.25 -10.76
N ASP A 173 -19.08 6.08 -11.78
CA ASP A 173 -20.23 5.94 -12.67
C ASP A 173 -20.13 4.77 -13.66
N ASN A 174 -18.94 4.52 -14.19
CA ASN A 174 -18.70 3.47 -15.19
C ASN A 174 -17.28 2.93 -15.08
N TRP A 175 -17.15 1.63 -14.86
CA TRP A 175 -15.85 0.95 -14.73
C TRP A 175 -14.94 1.10 -15.96
N ILE A 176 -15.48 1.25 -17.17
CA ILE A 176 -14.69 1.49 -18.39
C ILE A 176 -14.07 2.90 -18.36
N ILE A 177 -14.88 3.91 -18.01
CA ILE A 177 -14.42 5.31 -17.89
C ILE A 177 -13.35 5.41 -16.81
N ARG A 178 -13.59 4.77 -15.66
CA ARG A 178 -12.61 4.67 -14.58
C ARG A 178 -11.29 4.07 -15.07
N ASN A 179 -11.34 2.91 -15.73
CA ASN A 179 -10.14 2.26 -16.27
C ASN A 179 -9.42 3.15 -17.28
N PHE A 180 -10.15 3.88 -18.12
CA PHE A 180 -9.59 4.81 -19.09
C PHE A 180 -8.85 5.96 -18.42
N ILE A 181 -9.46 6.63 -17.44
CA ILE A 181 -8.84 7.72 -16.69
C ILE A 181 -7.57 7.23 -15.98
N ILE A 182 -7.63 6.06 -15.32
CA ILE A 182 -6.48 5.46 -14.64
C ILE A 182 -5.37 5.11 -15.64
N ALA A 183 -5.71 4.52 -16.79
CA ALA A 183 -4.74 4.19 -17.83
C ALA A 183 -4.02 5.43 -18.39
N CYS A 184 -4.76 6.51 -18.63
CA CYS A 184 -4.17 7.80 -19.00
C CYS A 184 -3.25 8.32 -17.90
N ALA A 185 -3.67 8.23 -16.63
CA ALA A 185 -2.85 8.68 -15.51
C ALA A 185 -1.54 7.90 -15.43
N PHE A 186 -1.57 6.56 -15.52
CA PHE A 186 -0.35 5.73 -15.57
C PHE A 186 0.56 6.08 -16.74
N GLY A 187 0.00 6.41 -17.91
CA GLY A 187 0.79 6.85 -19.06
C GLY A 187 1.54 8.16 -18.76
N VAL A 188 0.85 9.13 -18.18
CA VAL A 188 1.45 10.42 -17.79
C VAL A 188 2.48 10.25 -16.65
N TYR A 189 2.19 9.41 -15.65
CA TYR A 189 3.14 9.07 -14.59
C TYR A 189 4.41 8.42 -15.15
N ASN A 190 4.25 7.47 -16.08
CA ASN A 190 5.38 6.79 -16.73
C ASN A 190 6.23 7.77 -17.54
N VAL A 191 5.62 8.59 -18.41
CA VAL A 191 6.33 9.61 -19.19
C VAL A 191 7.05 10.62 -18.28
N GLY A 192 6.37 11.13 -17.25
CA GLY A 192 6.97 12.03 -16.26
C GLY A 192 8.13 11.36 -15.53
N SER A 193 7.98 10.12 -15.10
CA SER A 193 9.03 9.36 -14.41
C SER A 193 10.28 9.17 -15.27
N VAL A 194 10.13 8.92 -16.58
CA VAL A 194 11.28 8.84 -17.50
C VAL A 194 12.00 10.18 -17.61
N LYS A 195 11.25 11.29 -17.76
CA LYS A 195 11.85 12.64 -17.82
C LYS A 195 12.63 12.97 -16.55
N VAL A 196 12.03 12.74 -15.38
CA VAL A 196 12.67 13.02 -14.09
C VAL A 196 13.88 12.11 -13.85
N ALA A 197 13.78 10.81 -14.17
CA ALA A 197 14.89 9.88 -14.03
C ALA A 197 16.07 10.26 -14.94
N THR A 198 15.79 10.65 -16.18
CA THR A 198 16.82 11.06 -17.16
C THR A 198 17.52 12.35 -16.74
N PHE A 199 16.75 13.35 -16.28
CA PHE A 199 17.30 14.58 -15.69
C PHE A 199 18.16 14.29 -14.46
N GLY A 200 17.70 13.41 -13.56
CA GLY A 200 18.44 13.05 -12.35
C GLY A 200 19.76 12.30 -12.60
N LEU A 201 19.92 11.69 -13.78
CA LEU A 201 21.19 11.08 -14.20
C LEU A 201 22.20 12.10 -14.74
N GLY A 202 21.87 13.41 -14.74
CA GLY A 202 22.75 14.47 -15.21
C GLY A 202 22.82 14.59 -16.72
N VAL A 203 21.83 14.03 -17.44
CA VAL A 203 21.70 14.24 -18.88
C VAL A 203 21.18 15.66 -19.10
N GLU A 204 22.08 16.55 -19.53
CA GLU A 204 21.71 17.91 -19.93
C GLU A 204 20.67 17.84 -21.06
N PRO A 205 19.57 18.60 -21.00
CA PRO A 205 18.60 18.63 -22.07
C PRO A 205 19.28 19.12 -23.34
N SER A 206 19.16 18.34 -24.42
CA SER A 206 19.66 18.74 -25.72
C SER A 206 19.10 20.12 -26.06
N ALA A 207 19.99 21.11 -26.18
CA ALA A 207 19.67 22.52 -26.46
C ALA A 207 19.22 22.73 -27.93
N THR A 208 18.28 21.93 -28.42
CA THR A 208 17.94 21.85 -29.84
C THR A 208 16.43 21.89 -30.11
N ILE A 209 15.68 22.65 -29.32
CA ILE A 209 14.38 23.17 -29.78
C ILE A 209 14.44 24.70 -29.72
N PRO A 210 14.46 25.42 -30.86
CA PRO A 210 14.26 26.85 -30.85
C PRO A 210 12.88 27.11 -30.25
N ALA A 211 12.87 27.77 -29.10
CA ALA A 211 11.69 28.27 -28.40
C ALA A 211 10.93 29.22 -29.33
N SER A 212 10.09 28.68 -30.20
CA SER A 212 9.37 29.49 -31.18
C SER A 212 7.87 29.50 -30.94
N ASN A 213 7.29 28.71 -30.03
CA ASN A 213 5.83 28.75 -29.81
C ASN A 213 5.31 28.25 -28.43
N SER A 214 6.11 28.26 -27.37
CA SER A 214 5.59 27.85 -26.05
C SER A 214 5.80 28.94 -25.01
N LEU A 215 4.71 29.32 -24.33
CA LEU A 215 4.64 30.16 -23.12
C LEU A 215 5.30 29.46 -21.91
N VAL A 216 6.46 28.84 -22.13
CA VAL A 216 7.26 28.21 -21.09
C VAL A 216 8.19 29.29 -20.55
N LEU A 217 8.14 29.51 -19.24
CA LEU A 217 9.05 30.38 -18.51
C LEU A 217 10.50 30.00 -18.88
N SER A 218 11.18 30.91 -19.58
CA SER A 218 12.55 30.71 -20.06
C SER A 218 13.48 30.24 -18.94
N GLY A 219 14.06 29.05 -19.08
CA GLY A 219 15.04 28.51 -18.12
C GLY A 219 14.69 27.15 -17.50
N VAL A 220 13.53 26.56 -17.81
CA VAL A 220 13.20 25.21 -17.33
C VAL A 220 13.68 24.15 -18.34
N PRO A 221 14.62 23.27 -17.96
CA PRO A 221 15.11 22.19 -18.82
C PRO A 221 13.96 21.26 -19.24
N THR A 222 13.75 21.07 -20.54
CA THR A 222 12.75 20.12 -21.07
C THR A 222 13.45 18.93 -21.72
N VAL A 223 13.27 17.74 -21.15
CA VAL A 223 13.82 16.50 -21.70
C VAL A 223 12.88 16.01 -22.81
N SER A 224 13.38 15.98 -24.05
CA SER A 224 12.73 15.32 -25.19
C SER A 224 12.93 13.82 -25.10
N LEU A 225 11.85 13.04 -25.16
CA LEU A 225 11.91 11.57 -25.13
C LEU A 225 11.88 10.99 -26.55
N ASP A 226 12.52 9.83 -26.72
CA ASP A 226 12.42 9.01 -27.93
C ASP A 226 10.95 8.60 -28.17
N PRO A 227 10.46 8.57 -29.43
CA PRO A 227 9.21 7.90 -29.81
C PRO A 227 8.98 6.54 -29.12
N ASP A 228 10.02 5.72 -28.95
CA ASP A 228 9.92 4.41 -28.30
C ASP A 228 9.47 4.51 -26.83
N ALA A 229 9.81 5.61 -26.14
CA ALA A 229 9.40 5.85 -24.75
C ALA A 229 7.90 6.10 -24.65
N TYR A 230 7.37 6.88 -25.59
CA TYR A 230 5.95 7.15 -25.70
C TYR A 230 5.17 5.90 -26.11
N MET A 231 5.72 5.09 -27.02
CA MET A 231 5.11 3.81 -27.40
C MET A 231 5.07 2.84 -26.21
N TRP A 232 6.16 2.72 -25.46
CA TRP A 232 6.22 1.85 -24.30
C TRP A 232 5.28 2.31 -23.18
N ALA A 233 5.24 3.61 -22.88
CA ALA A 233 4.30 4.17 -21.92
C ALA A 233 2.84 3.92 -22.35
N THR A 234 2.55 4.06 -23.65
CA THR A 234 1.22 3.77 -24.22
C THR A 234 0.87 2.30 -24.10
N MET A 235 1.81 1.39 -24.37
CA MET A 235 1.60 -0.05 -24.17
C MET A 235 1.25 -0.36 -22.72
N ILE A 236 1.99 0.17 -21.75
CA ILE A 236 1.66 -0.02 -20.33
C ILE A 236 0.32 0.60 -19.96
N SER A 237 -0.04 1.76 -20.50
CA SER A 237 -1.39 2.31 -20.34
C SER A 237 -2.48 1.36 -20.85
N LEU A 238 -2.28 0.70 -21.99
CA LEU A 238 -3.23 -0.28 -22.52
C LEU A 238 -3.31 -1.55 -21.66
N VAL A 239 -2.18 -1.99 -21.09
CA VAL A 239 -2.17 -3.06 -20.07
C VAL A 239 -3.06 -2.65 -18.90
N ILE A 240 -2.82 -1.48 -18.31
CA ILE A 240 -3.62 -0.98 -17.18
C ILE A 240 -5.09 -0.84 -17.56
N PHE A 241 -5.42 -0.26 -18.72
CA PHE A 241 -6.80 -0.11 -19.17
C PHE A 241 -7.56 -1.44 -19.18
N THR A 242 -6.90 -2.49 -19.66
CA THR A 242 -7.49 -3.82 -19.82
C THR A 242 -7.46 -4.66 -18.56
N THR A 243 -6.66 -4.31 -17.54
CA THR A 243 -6.52 -5.12 -16.31
C THR A 243 -6.90 -4.42 -15.01
N MET A 244 -7.10 -3.09 -15.00
CA MET A 244 -7.26 -2.31 -13.76
C MET A 244 -8.44 -2.75 -12.90
N HIS A 245 -9.52 -3.19 -13.54
CA HIS A 245 -10.73 -3.68 -12.88
C HIS A 245 -10.51 -4.98 -12.08
N VAL A 246 -9.29 -5.56 -12.09
CA VAL A 246 -8.87 -6.58 -11.12
C VAL A 246 -8.99 -6.08 -9.67
N GLN A 247 -8.84 -4.77 -9.45
CA GLN A 247 -8.93 -4.19 -8.12
C GLN A 247 -10.35 -4.23 -7.56
N ASP A 248 -11.38 -4.21 -8.41
CA ASP A 248 -12.78 -4.18 -8.00
C ASP A 248 -13.25 -5.52 -7.43
N LEU A 249 -12.50 -6.58 -7.71
CA LEU A 249 -12.81 -7.93 -7.26
C LEU A 249 -12.70 -8.07 -5.74
N LYS A 250 -11.89 -7.24 -5.08
CA LYS A 250 -11.71 -7.26 -3.62
C LYS A 250 -12.86 -6.58 -2.88
N ASP A 251 -13.50 -5.58 -3.51
CA ASP A 251 -14.42 -4.64 -2.85
C ASP A 251 -15.89 -4.80 -3.30
N VAL A 252 -16.25 -5.93 -3.93
CA VAL A 252 -17.60 -6.17 -4.49
C VAL A 252 -18.73 -5.89 -3.48
N LYS A 253 -18.58 -6.30 -2.22
CA LYS A 253 -19.60 -6.06 -1.18
C LYS A 253 -19.77 -4.57 -0.87
N GLY A 254 -18.66 -3.82 -0.85
CA GLY A 254 -18.66 -2.37 -0.65
C GLY A 254 -19.28 -1.64 -1.85
N ASP A 255 -18.89 -2.04 -3.06
CA ASP A 255 -19.39 -1.47 -4.32
C ASP A 255 -20.92 -1.64 -4.45
N VAL A 256 -21.45 -2.82 -4.12
CA VAL A 256 -22.90 -3.08 -4.14
C VAL A 256 -23.64 -2.18 -3.15
N THR A 257 -23.10 -1.99 -1.94
CA THR A 257 -23.70 -1.16 -0.90
C THR A 257 -23.73 0.32 -1.30
N ARG A 258 -22.72 0.78 -2.04
CA ARG A 258 -22.59 2.15 -2.56
C ARG A 258 -23.41 2.40 -3.84
N GLY A 259 -23.94 1.33 -4.46
CA GLY A 259 -24.59 1.42 -5.78
C GLY A 259 -23.60 1.68 -6.92
N ARG A 260 -22.31 1.41 -6.71
CA ARG A 260 -21.25 1.63 -7.71
C ARG A 260 -21.34 0.58 -8.83
N LYS A 261 -21.17 1.02 -10.07
CA LYS A 261 -21.21 0.13 -11.26
C LYS A 261 -19.82 -0.44 -11.59
N SER A 262 -19.22 -1.18 -10.65
CA SER A 262 -17.93 -1.82 -10.88
C SER A 262 -18.02 -3.03 -11.82
N ALA A 263 -16.91 -3.41 -12.45
CA ALA A 263 -16.88 -4.50 -13.43
C ALA A 263 -17.48 -5.83 -12.91
N PRO A 264 -17.17 -6.31 -11.68
CA PRO A 264 -17.77 -7.53 -11.15
C PRO A 264 -19.27 -7.42 -10.85
N VAL A 265 -19.77 -6.21 -10.56
CA VAL A 265 -21.19 -5.95 -10.33
C VAL A 265 -21.96 -5.94 -11.65
N VAL A 266 -21.38 -5.37 -12.71
CA VAL A 266 -22.04 -5.22 -14.03
C VAL A 266 -21.93 -6.49 -14.89
N LEU A 267 -20.74 -7.07 -15.01
CA LEU A 267 -20.48 -8.22 -15.90
C LEU A 267 -20.72 -9.56 -15.22
N GLY A 268 -20.73 -9.57 -13.89
CA GLY A 268 -20.66 -10.80 -13.11
C GLY A 268 -19.24 -11.35 -13.01
N ARG A 269 -18.96 -11.99 -11.87
CA ARG A 269 -17.62 -12.43 -11.45
C ARG A 269 -16.89 -13.29 -12.49
N TRP A 270 -17.60 -14.17 -13.19
CA TRP A 270 -17.01 -15.03 -14.22
C TRP A 270 -16.50 -14.25 -15.42
N ALA A 271 -17.33 -13.37 -15.98
CA ALA A 271 -16.97 -12.57 -17.15
C ALA A 271 -15.85 -11.57 -16.82
N THR A 272 -15.89 -10.96 -15.63
CA THR A 272 -14.81 -10.10 -15.12
C THR A 272 -13.48 -10.84 -15.01
N GLY A 273 -13.52 -12.12 -14.66
CA GLY A 273 -12.34 -12.98 -14.65
C GLY A 273 -11.65 -13.12 -16.00
N TRP A 274 -12.45 -13.46 -17.01
CA TRP A 274 -11.95 -13.65 -18.36
C TRP A 274 -11.56 -12.34 -19.04
N SER A 275 -12.23 -11.23 -18.72
CA SER A 275 -11.84 -9.90 -19.21
C SER A 275 -10.49 -9.43 -18.69
N ILE A 276 -9.97 -10.00 -17.59
CA ILE A 276 -8.61 -9.77 -17.09
C ILE A 276 -7.64 -10.81 -17.64
N ALA A 277 -8.01 -12.09 -17.58
CA ALA A 277 -7.14 -13.21 -17.93
C ALA A 277 -6.66 -13.15 -19.38
N ILE A 278 -7.56 -12.83 -20.32
CA ILE A 278 -7.23 -12.77 -21.76
C ILE A 278 -6.18 -11.67 -22.03
N PRO A 279 -6.38 -10.40 -21.63
CA PRO A 279 -5.36 -9.37 -21.78
C PRO A 279 -4.05 -9.70 -21.09
N VAL A 280 -4.06 -10.26 -19.87
CA VAL A 280 -2.82 -10.61 -19.15
C VAL A 280 -1.95 -11.57 -19.98
N VAL A 281 -2.54 -12.64 -20.52
CA VAL A 281 -1.79 -13.59 -21.36
C VAL A 281 -1.28 -12.93 -22.64
N LEU A 282 -2.13 -12.10 -23.28
CA LEU A 282 -1.76 -11.37 -24.49
C LEU A 282 -0.57 -10.44 -24.25
N TRP A 283 -0.64 -9.58 -23.23
CA TRP A 283 0.40 -8.61 -22.90
C TRP A 283 1.69 -9.26 -22.42
N SER A 284 1.61 -10.39 -21.72
CA SER A 284 2.77 -11.18 -21.34
C SER A 284 3.60 -11.67 -22.54
N GLY A 285 2.99 -11.82 -23.72
CA GLY A 285 3.69 -12.09 -24.98
C GLY A 285 4.09 -10.82 -25.73
N LEU A 286 3.21 -9.83 -25.84
CA LEU A 286 3.46 -8.61 -26.62
C LEU A 286 4.57 -7.73 -26.03
N CYS A 287 4.66 -7.61 -24.70
CA CYS A 287 5.67 -6.77 -24.05
C CYS A 287 7.11 -7.25 -24.33
N PRO A 288 7.45 -8.55 -24.18
CA PRO A 288 8.76 -9.06 -24.60
C PRO A 288 9.04 -8.90 -26.10
N LEU A 289 8.02 -9.03 -26.95
CA LEU A 289 8.15 -8.86 -28.40
C LEU A 289 8.51 -7.42 -28.78
N PHE A 290 7.89 -6.42 -28.16
CA PHE A 290 8.23 -5.00 -28.34
C PHE A 290 9.72 -4.75 -28.08
N TRP A 291 10.25 -5.32 -26.99
CA TRP A 291 11.66 -5.20 -26.62
C TRP A 291 12.61 -6.15 -27.37
N HIS A 292 12.12 -6.93 -28.35
CA HIS A 292 12.90 -7.94 -29.06
C HIS A 292 13.67 -8.87 -28.10
N SER A 293 13.03 -9.22 -26.98
CA SER A 293 13.67 -9.94 -25.89
C SER A 293 14.04 -11.36 -26.30
N SER A 294 15.16 -11.85 -25.77
CA SER A 294 15.53 -13.27 -25.93
C SER A 294 14.45 -14.19 -25.35
N LEU A 295 14.31 -15.40 -25.91
CA LEU A 295 13.32 -16.37 -25.46
C LEU A 295 13.41 -16.66 -23.94
N ARG A 296 14.63 -16.68 -23.38
CA ARG A 296 14.84 -16.92 -21.94
C ARG A 296 14.19 -15.83 -21.07
N VAL A 297 14.26 -14.58 -21.50
CA VAL A 297 13.65 -13.44 -20.81
C VAL A 297 12.15 -13.42 -21.07
N ALA A 298 11.70 -13.76 -22.28
CA ALA A 298 10.28 -13.78 -22.63
C ALA A 298 9.48 -14.88 -21.91
N ILE A 299 10.11 -16.02 -21.56
CA ILE A 299 9.43 -17.11 -20.85
C ILE A 299 8.93 -16.66 -19.47
N SER A 300 9.67 -15.81 -18.74
CA SER A 300 9.29 -15.44 -17.37
C SER A 300 7.97 -14.65 -17.27
N PRO A 301 7.72 -13.55 -18.04
CA PRO A 301 6.43 -12.87 -18.01
C PRO A 301 5.30 -13.71 -18.60
N VAL A 302 5.58 -14.61 -19.56
CA VAL A 302 4.58 -15.53 -20.12
C VAL A 302 4.11 -16.55 -19.09
N VAL A 303 5.04 -17.21 -18.40
CA VAL A 303 4.70 -18.17 -17.33
C VAL A 303 3.96 -17.46 -16.19
N LEU A 304 4.42 -16.27 -15.79
CA LEU A 304 3.73 -15.48 -14.78
C LEU A 304 2.32 -15.07 -15.23
N GLY A 305 2.16 -14.62 -16.48
CA GLY A 305 0.87 -14.24 -17.04
C GLY A 305 -0.11 -15.40 -17.10
N LEU A 306 0.35 -16.59 -17.53
CA LEU A 306 -0.46 -17.81 -17.53
C LEU A 306 -0.87 -18.21 -16.11
N ALA A 307 0.04 -18.11 -15.14
CA ALA A 307 -0.27 -18.39 -13.74
C ALA A 307 -1.31 -17.40 -13.18
N VAL A 308 -1.19 -16.11 -13.49
CA VAL A 308 -2.15 -15.06 -13.09
C VAL A 308 -3.51 -15.30 -13.75
N ALA A 309 -3.54 -15.65 -15.04
CA ALA A 309 -4.77 -15.94 -15.78
C ALA A 309 -5.48 -17.21 -15.29
N TRP A 310 -4.71 -18.28 -15.02
CA TRP A 310 -5.23 -19.50 -14.42
C TRP A 310 -5.81 -19.25 -13.03
N ARG A 311 -5.09 -18.48 -12.19
CA ARG A 311 -5.54 -18.12 -10.85
C ARG A 311 -6.79 -17.25 -10.91
N GLY A 312 -6.79 -16.23 -11.77
CA GLY A 312 -7.94 -15.39 -12.05
C GLY A 312 -9.13 -16.27 -12.37
N THR A 313 -9.09 -17.08 -13.41
CA THR A 313 -10.27 -17.85 -13.84
C THR A 313 -10.78 -18.93 -12.87
N ARG A 314 -9.98 -19.45 -11.92
CA ARG A 314 -10.35 -20.61 -11.09
C ARG A 314 -10.36 -20.43 -9.57
N GLN A 315 -9.58 -19.52 -8.99
CA GLN A 315 -9.31 -19.50 -7.55
C GLN A 315 -9.68 -18.16 -6.89
N TRP A 316 -10.97 -17.85 -6.91
CA TRP A 316 -11.54 -16.58 -6.42
C TRP A 316 -11.78 -16.50 -4.90
N THR A 317 -11.65 -17.60 -4.16
CA THR A 317 -12.02 -17.70 -2.73
C THR A 317 -10.87 -17.48 -1.75
N ILE A 318 -9.64 -17.23 -2.22
CA ILE A 318 -8.41 -17.40 -1.41
C ILE A 318 -7.78 -16.06 -0.97
N TYR A 319 -8.58 -15.02 -0.76
CA TYR A 319 -8.08 -13.81 -0.08
C TYR A 319 -7.83 -14.04 1.41
N ASP A 320 -8.34 -15.14 1.97
CA ASP A 320 -7.96 -15.64 3.29
C ASP A 320 -6.84 -16.68 3.16
N LEU A 321 -5.66 -16.36 3.68
CA LEU A 321 -4.49 -17.26 3.74
C LEU A 321 -4.86 -18.64 4.34
N ILE A 322 -5.89 -18.66 5.18
CA ILE A 322 -6.33 -19.79 6.00
C ILE A 322 -7.53 -20.53 5.38
N HIS A 323 -8.12 -20.07 4.27
CA HIS A 323 -9.26 -20.75 3.63
C HIS A 323 -8.94 -22.23 3.30
N PRO A 324 -9.81 -23.21 3.64
CA PRO A 324 -11.19 -23.08 4.12
C PRO A 324 -11.36 -22.87 5.63
N LEU A 325 -10.29 -22.80 6.41
CA LEU A 325 -10.35 -22.57 7.85
C LEU A 325 -10.55 -21.07 8.14
N SER A 326 -11.77 -20.57 7.94
CA SER A 326 -12.15 -19.27 8.48
C SER A 326 -12.62 -19.47 9.92
N GLY A 327 -12.12 -18.67 10.86
CA GLY A 327 -12.60 -18.71 12.24
C GLY A 327 -13.97 -18.02 12.36
N ALA A 328 -14.75 -18.34 13.40
CA ALA A 328 -16.02 -17.67 13.72
C ALA A 328 -15.92 -16.14 13.77
N ILE A 329 -14.75 -15.61 14.15
CA ILE A 329 -14.51 -14.17 14.26
C ILE A 329 -14.27 -13.52 12.88
N PHE A 330 -13.81 -14.29 11.90
CA PHE A 330 -13.39 -13.80 10.58
C PHE A 330 -14.43 -14.08 9.48
N THR A 331 -15.26 -15.12 9.63
CA THR A 331 -16.33 -15.37 8.65
C THR A 331 -17.45 -14.34 8.77
N ARG A 332 -17.94 -13.88 7.62
CA ARG A 332 -19.15 -13.06 7.49
C ARG A 332 -20.27 -13.79 6.76
N ASP A 333 -20.16 -15.11 6.60
CA ASP A 333 -21.19 -15.95 5.99
C ASP A 333 -22.19 -16.42 7.04
N GLU A 334 -23.48 -16.17 6.78
CA GLU A 334 -24.57 -16.54 7.68
C GLU A 334 -24.72 -18.06 7.82
N GLU A 335 -24.40 -18.84 6.77
CA GLU A 335 -24.52 -20.29 6.80
C GLU A 335 -23.40 -20.94 7.63
N ASP A 336 -22.17 -20.42 7.55
CA ASP A 336 -21.06 -20.84 8.43
C ASP A 336 -21.42 -20.59 9.90
N HIS A 337 -21.98 -19.41 10.19
CA HIS A 337 -22.44 -19.06 11.54
C HIS A 337 -23.55 -20.00 12.03
N LYS A 338 -24.53 -20.34 11.18
CA LYS A 338 -25.58 -21.33 11.50
C LYS A 338 -24.98 -22.69 11.82
N GLN A 339 -23.96 -23.12 11.08
CA GLN A 339 -23.31 -24.40 11.30
C GLN A 339 -22.51 -24.46 12.60
N TRP A 340 -21.82 -23.37 12.99
CA TRP A 340 -20.97 -23.34 14.20
C TRP A 340 -21.73 -22.99 15.48
N ARG A 341 -22.86 -22.28 15.36
CA ARG A 341 -23.69 -21.83 16.49
C ARG A 341 -24.05 -22.94 17.49
N PRO A 342 -24.40 -24.18 17.10
CA PRO A 342 -24.73 -25.24 18.05
C PRO A 342 -23.59 -25.56 19.01
N VAL A 343 -22.34 -25.61 18.52
CA VAL A 343 -21.14 -25.92 19.32
C VAL A 343 -20.88 -24.82 20.35
N TRP A 344 -20.95 -23.55 19.94
CA TRP A 344 -20.78 -22.42 20.84
C TRP A 344 -21.94 -22.25 21.83
N SER A 345 -23.17 -22.55 21.42
CA SER A 345 -24.34 -22.47 22.29
C SER A 345 -24.29 -23.50 23.41
N GLN A 346 -23.68 -24.66 23.18
CA GLN A 346 -23.43 -25.66 24.22
C GLN A 346 -22.42 -25.14 25.25
N GLY A 347 -21.27 -24.64 24.79
CA GLY A 347 -20.20 -24.11 25.66
C GLY A 347 -20.62 -22.88 26.47
N LEU A 348 -21.49 -22.03 25.91
CA LEU A 348 -21.97 -20.80 26.57
C LEU A 348 -23.33 -20.96 27.27
N SER A 349 -23.86 -22.19 27.37
CA SER A 349 -25.12 -22.44 28.08
C SER A 349 -24.98 -22.13 29.58
N SER A 350 -26.06 -21.69 30.24
CA SER A 350 -26.03 -21.40 31.69
C SER A 350 -25.55 -22.58 32.54
N LYS A 351 -25.81 -23.82 32.07
CA LYS A 351 -25.33 -25.04 32.71
C LYS A 351 -23.82 -25.21 32.57
N ALA A 352 -23.27 -25.02 31.36
CA ALA A 352 -21.82 -25.11 31.12
C ALA A 352 -21.07 -24.00 31.87
N VAL A 353 -21.58 -22.76 31.82
CA VAL A 353 -21.05 -21.62 32.59
C VAL A 353 -20.96 -21.95 34.07
N GLY A 354 -22.02 -22.51 34.66
CA GLY A 354 -22.00 -22.92 36.07
C GLY A 354 -20.94 -23.96 36.43
N GLN A 355 -20.46 -24.75 35.45
CA GLN A 355 -19.45 -25.80 35.67
C GLN A 355 -18.01 -25.27 35.60
N TYR A 356 -17.69 -24.43 34.62
CA TYR A 356 -16.32 -23.93 34.45
C TYR A 356 -16.07 -22.59 35.17
N LEU A 357 -17.10 -21.82 35.53
CA LEU A 357 -16.93 -20.51 36.18
C LEU A 357 -16.07 -20.57 37.46
N PRO A 358 -16.23 -21.55 38.37
CA PRO A 358 -15.34 -21.67 39.53
C PRO A 358 -13.88 -21.96 39.16
N ARG A 359 -13.64 -22.64 38.02
CA ARG A 359 -12.29 -22.93 37.52
C ARG A 359 -11.64 -21.67 36.94
N ILE A 360 -12.40 -20.85 36.20
CA ILE A 360 -11.92 -19.53 35.72
C ILE A 360 -11.64 -18.58 36.90
N GLN A 361 -12.46 -18.61 37.95
CA GLN A 361 -12.19 -17.82 39.16
C GLN A 361 -10.84 -18.19 39.78
N ARG A 362 -10.53 -19.49 39.91
CA ARG A 362 -9.21 -19.95 40.35
C ARG A 362 -8.08 -19.54 39.40
N LEU A 363 -8.31 -19.56 38.09
CA LEU A 363 -7.31 -19.06 37.13
C LEU A 363 -7.01 -17.57 37.33
N THR A 364 -7.99 -16.78 37.76
CA THR A 364 -7.79 -15.36 38.10
C THR A 364 -6.91 -15.20 39.33
N GLU A 365 -7.06 -16.06 40.33
CA GLU A 365 -6.19 -16.09 41.51
C GLU A 365 -4.75 -16.45 41.10
N VAL A 366 -4.58 -17.51 40.30
CA VAL A 366 -3.27 -17.94 39.76
C VAL A 366 -2.62 -16.85 38.90
N LEU A 367 -3.40 -16.09 38.14
CA LEU A 367 -2.93 -14.93 37.39
C LEU A 367 -2.38 -13.84 38.33
N GLY A 368 -3.08 -13.57 39.43
CA GLY A 368 -2.61 -12.64 40.46
C GLY A 368 -1.27 -13.04 41.05
N ASP A 369 -1.14 -14.30 41.46
CA ASP A 369 0.11 -14.87 41.99
C ASP A 369 1.24 -14.80 40.95
N CYS A 370 0.95 -15.12 39.69
CA CYS A 370 1.90 -15.05 38.58
C CYS A 370 2.43 -13.63 38.35
N ILE A 371 1.55 -12.62 38.42
CA ILE A 371 1.92 -11.21 38.26
C ILE A 371 2.80 -10.73 39.41
N LEU A 372 2.44 -11.09 40.66
CA LEU A 372 3.22 -10.71 41.85
C LEU A 372 4.63 -11.33 41.81
N ASP A 373 4.71 -12.62 41.47
CA ASP A 373 5.97 -13.35 41.37
C ASP A 373 6.88 -12.82 40.26
N LEU A 374 6.35 -12.64 39.04
CA LEU A 374 7.15 -12.17 37.91
C LEU A 374 7.53 -10.69 38.03
N GLY A 375 6.70 -9.91 38.72
CA GLY A 375 6.90 -8.47 38.94
C GLY A 375 7.88 -8.16 40.06
N GLU A 376 8.30 -9.17 40.83
CA GLU A 376 9.12 -9.01 42.05
C GLU A 376 8.57 -7.88 42.94
N GLU A 377 7.25 -7.91 43.22
CA GLU A 377 6.54 -6.87 43.98
C GLU A 377 6.65 -5.45 43.36
N GLY A 378 6.78 -5.36 42.03
CA GLY A 378 6.85 -4.09 41.29
C GLY A 378 8.26 -3.60 41.00
N ARG A 379 9.29 -4.41 41.27
CA ARG A 379 10.70 -4.09 40.97
C ARG A 379 11.08 -4.35 39.51
N LYS A 380 10.31 -5.18 38.80
CA LYS A 380 10.61 -5.58 37.42
C LYS A 380 9.46 -5.26 36.46
N PRO A 381 9.73 -4.70 35.27
CA PRO A 381 8.71 -4.49 34.25
C PRO A 381 8.19 -5.84 33.71
N LEU A 382 6.89 -5.91 33.48
CA LEU A 382 6.17 -7.12 33.05
C LEU A 382 5.74 -7.05 31.58
N ASN A 383 5.84 -8.18 30.89
CA ASN A 383 5.23 -8.36 29.57
C ASN A 383 3.75 -8.75 29.72
N VAL A 384 2.89 -7.75 29.87
CA VAL A 384 1.44 -7.96 30.08
C VAL A 384 0.81 -8.74 28.94
N VAL A 385 1.27 -8.54 27.69
CA VAL A 385 0.73 -9.24 26.52
C VAL A 385 0.94 -10.74 26.64
N GLU A 386 2.11 -11.17 27.10
CA GLU A 386 2.45 -12.58 27.25
C GLU A 386 1.69 -13.24 28.40
N ILE A 387 1.65 -12.59 29.57
CA ILE A 387 0.94 -13.10 30.75
C ILE A 387 -0.56 -13.23 30.47
N MET A 388 -1.17 -12.20 29.85
CA MET A 388 -2.58 -12.24 29.48
C MET A 388 -2.87 -13.27 28.39
N SER A 389 -1.90 -13.56 27.52
CA SER A 389 -2.04 -14.63 26.53
C SER A 389 -2.09 -16.00 27.20
N TRP A 390 -1.23 -16.30 28.18
CA TRP A 390 -1.30 -17.57 28.93
C TRP A 390 -2.65 -17.75 29.62
N PHE A 391 -3.15 -16.69 30.29
CA PHE A 391 -4.47 -16.71 30.91
C PHE A 391 -5.60 -16.94 29.90
N ALA A 392 -5.54 -16.29 28.73
CA ALA A 392 -6.54 -16.45 27.69
C ALA A 392 -6.58 -17.87 27.12
N TYR A 393 -5.41 -18.51 26.92
CA TYR A 393 -5.34 -19.89 26.45
C TYR A 393 -5.83 -20.90 27.50
N ASP A 394 -5.43 -20.77 28.77
CA ASP A 394 -5.92 -21.63 29.86
C ASP A 394 -7.44 -21.46 30.05
N SER A 395 -7.95 -20.22 29.97
CA SER A 395 -9.39 -19.93 30.03
C SER A 395 -10.15 -20.49 28.83
N MET A 396 -9.58 -20.41 27.63
CA MET A 396 -10.18 -21.01 26.42
C MET A 396 -10.21 -22.54 26.52
N GLY A 397 -9.14 -23.16 27.03
CA GLY A 397 -9.08 -24.59 27.32
C GLY A 397 -10.24 -25.05 28.18
N GLU A 398 -10.50 -24.32 29.26
CA GLU A 398 -11.59 -24.58 30.19
C GLU A 398 -12.99 -24.42 29.59
N VAL A 399 -13.18 -23.40 28.74
CA VAL A 399 -14.49 -23.10 28.11
C VAL A 399 -14.82 -24.07 26.97
N ILE A 400 -13.83 -24.43 26.15
CA ILE A 400 -14.06 -25.20 24.91
C ILE A 400 -13.82 -26.69 25.12
N PHE A 401 -12.77 -27.07 25.86
CA PHE A 401 -12.34 -28.46 26.00
C PHE A 401 -12.54 -29.01 27.42
N GLY A 402 -12.82 -28.14 28.39
CA GLY A 402 -12.91 -28.50 29.80
C GLY A 402 -11.57 -28.96 30.39
N ASP A 403 -10.46 -28.51 29.81
CA ASP A 403 -9.10 -28.92 30.15
C ASP A 403 -8.23 -27.70 30.50
N ASP A 404 -7.35 -27.84 31.50
CA ASP A 404 -6.41 -26.80 31.96
C ASP A 404 -5.06 -27.05 31.29
N PHE A 405 -4.68 -26.21 30.32
CA PHE A 405 -3.38 -26.32 29.65
C PHE A 405 -2.20 -25.99 30.60
N GLY A 406 -2.48 -25.29 31.70
CA GLY A 406 -1.52 -24.97 32.75
C GLY A 406 -0.41 -24.03 32.31
N LEU A 407 -0.65 -23.19 31.30
CA LEU A 407 0.31 -22.25 30.73
C LEU A 407 0.74 -21.20 31.77
N LEU A 408 -0.20 -20.71 32.58
CA LEU A 408 0.07 -19.79 33.69
C LEU A 408 0.97 -20.39 34.76
N LYS A 409 0.75 -21.66 35.10
CA LYS A 409 1.53 -22.38 36.13
C LYS A 409 2.94 -22.68 35.62
N ARG A 410 3.07 -23.12 34.36
CA ARG A 410 4.34 -23.47 33.74
C ARG A 410 5.16 -22.24 33.29
N ARG A 411 4.51 -21.09 33.13
CA ARG A 411 5.09 -19.82 32.64
C ARG A 411 5.76 -19.97 31.28
N CYS A 412 5.20 -20.84 30.44
CA CYS A 412 5.71 -21.10 29.11
C CYS A 412 4.57 -21.57 28.20
N TYR A 413 4.73 -21.36 26.90
CA TYR A 413 3.81 -21.90 25.91
C TYR A 413 4.02 -23.41 25.74
N LEU A 414 2.95 -24.14 25.42
CA LEU A 414 3.08 -25.50 24.89
C LEU A 414 3.82 -25.45 23.55
N PRO A 415 4.59 -26.50 23.18
CA PRO A 415 5.35 -26.53 21.93
C PRO A 415 4.51 -26.27 20.67
N GLU A 416 3.22 -26.63 20.71
CA GLU A 416 2.24 -26.38 19.65
C GLU A 416 1.87 -24.89 19.57
N THR A 417 1.55 -24.27 20.70
CA THR A 417 1.20 -22.84 20.79
C THR A 417 2.40 -21.95 20.49
N GLU A 418 3.61 -22.37 20.86
CA GLU A 418 4.84 -21.66 20.51
C GLU A 418 5.10 -21.70 18.99
N ARG A 419 4.89 -22.87 18.36
CA ARG A 419 4.94 -22.99 16.89
C ARG A 419 3.90 -22.11 16.22
N GLN A 420 2.67 -22.06 16.74
CA GLN A 420 1.60 -21.21 16.24
C GLN A 420 1.95 -19.71 16.39
N ASN A 421 2.45 -19.28 17.55
CA ASN A 421 2.87 -17.89 17.79
C ASN A 421 4.04 -17.47 16.88
N ARG A 422 5.04 -18.35 16.69
CA ARG A 422 6.13 -18.11 15.74
C ARG A 422 5.61 -18.03 14.30
N ALA A 423 4.65 -18.88 13.93
CA ALA A 423 4.00 -18.82 12.62
C ALA A 423 3.18 -17.54 12.43
N LEU A 424 2.41 -17.10 13.44
CA LEU A 424 1.67 -15.83 13.44
C LEU A 424 2.61 -14.62 13.30
N ALA A 425 3.75 -14.64 13.99
CA ALA A 425 4.78 -13.60 13.85
C ALA A 425 5.37 -13.55 12.44
N MET A 426 5.53 -14.71 11.78
CA MET A 426 5.90 -14.77 10.36
C MET A 426 4.77 -14.30 9.44
N MET A 427 3.50 -14.51 9.81
CA MET A 427 2.35 -14.07 9.01
C MET A 427 2.22 -12.54 8.94
N GLY A 428 2.64 -11.78 9.94
CA GLY A 428 2.54 -10.30 9.93
C GLY A 428 3.13 -9.64 8.68
N PRO A 429 4.42 -9.84 8.37
CA PRO A 429 5.04 -9.34 7.14
C PRO A 429 4.46 -9.98 5.86
N ILE A 430 4.06 -11.25 5.95
CA ILE A 430 3.60 -12.09 4.84
C ILE A 430 2.16 -11.76 4.40
N LEU A 431 1.31 -11.26 5.29
CA LEU A 431 -0.09 -10.92 4.98
C LEU A 431 -0.18 -9.88 3.85
N ASN A 432 0.78 -8.94 3.78
CA ASN A 432 0.87 -7.94 2.71
C ASN A 432 1.53 -8.48 1.42
N THR A 433 2.20 -9.63 1.49
CA THR A 433 2.90 -10.32 0.38
C THR A 433 2.48 -11.78 0.28
N ILE A 434 1.16 -12.02 0.34
CA ILE A 434 0.53 -13.35 0.36
C ILE A 434 0.96 -14.27 -0.80
N TRP A 435 1.48 -13.70 -1.87
CA TRP A 435 2.00 -14.43 -3.03
C TRP A 435 3.35 -15.12 -2.76
N VAL A 436 4.21 -14.61 -1.88
CA VAL A 436 5.56 -15.16 -1.60
C VAL A 436 5.50 -16.55 -0.94
N PRO A 437 4.76 -16.78 0.17
CA PRO A 437 4.67 -18.10 0.77
C PRO A 437 3.95 -19.08 -0.14
N ARG A 438 2.96 -18.62 -0.91
CA ARG A 438 2.24 -19.48 -1.85
C ARG A 438 3.14 -19.90 -3.01
N LEU A 439 3.99 -19.02 -3.53
CA LEU A 439 5.05 -19.40 -4.47
C LEU A 439 5.96 -20.46 -3.84
N ALA A 440 6.40 -20.26 -2.59
CA ALA A 440 7.25 -21.20 -1.86
C ALA A 440 6.58 -22.56 -1.57
N PHE A 441 5.27 -22.62 -1.34
CA PHE A 441 4.53 -23.87 -1.14
C PHE A 441 4.10 -24.56 -2.44
N THR A 442 3.98 -23.81 -3.54
CA THR A 442 3.59 -24.35 -4.85
C THR A 442 4.80 -24.81 -5.66
N PHE A 443 5.96 -24.15 -5.52
CA PHE A 443 7.19 -24.51 -6.22
C PHE A 443 7.61 -25.98 -5.98
N PRO A 444 7.66 -26.48 -4.74
CA PRO A 444 8.04 -27.87 -4.48
C PRO A 444 7.04 -28.86 -5.09
N ARG A 445 5.74 -28.53 -5.07
CA ARG A 445 4.66 -29.37 -5.63
C ARG A 445 4.66 -29.45 -7.16
N LEU A 446 5.25 -28.46 -7.83
CA LEU A 446 5.45 -28.48 -9.29
C LEU A 446 6.60 -29.42 -9.71
N PHE A 447 7.54 -29.72 -8.80
CA PHE A 447 8.68 -30.61 -9.06
C PHE A 447 8.53 -31.99 -8.41
N SER A 448 7.68 -32.15 -7.40
CA SER A 448 7.27 -33.46 -6.88
C SER A 448 6.04 -33.93 -7.66
N GLY A 449 6.25 -34.56 -8.81
CA GLY A 449 5.20 -35.34 -9.46
C GLY A 449 4.59 -36.32 -8.47
N ALA A 450 3.26 -36.30 -8.37
CA ALA A 450 2.37 -37.20 -7.66
C ALA A 450 3.01 -38.41 -6.94
N LEU A 451 2.79 -38.49 -5.62
CA LEU A 451 2.40 -39.73 -4.95
C LEU A 451 1.35 -39.38 -3.88
N ASP A 452 0.14 -39.89 -4.14
CA ASP A 452 -1.12 -39.93 -3.39
C ASP A 452 -1.91 -38.63 -3.10
#